data_AF-A6GI26-F1
#
_entry.id   AF-A6GI26-F1
#
_cell.length_a   1.000
_cell.length_b   1.000
_cell.length_c   1.000
_cell.angle_alpha   90.00
_cell.angle_beta   90.00
_cell.angle_gamma   90.00
#
_symmetry.space_group_name_H-M   'P 1'
#
loop_
_entity.id
_entity.type
_entity.pdbx_description
1 polymer ?
#
loop_
_entity_poly.entity_id
_entity_poly.type
_entity_poly.pdbx_seq_one_letter_code
_entity_poly.pdbx_strand_id
1 'polypeptide(L)'
;MTWIGWRWLKFVALAIFASGLWSSACAQDRGARLTAAQWTTTAGLVLSWIAGYALMKASGRGFEPWVLQAMGASLVASTGALLAASRPRPALGAGLAAAGFCAATFVMVSRGALALGWALGLSAALGALASLAASRLPDADTNIDTDLDLGARHLRWFTWVARFEGASLLLMVGVSMPLRMLASIALDGGQGWIGWVHGILVLIYLQALVAVATAQRWGLGRTSLAFVASLLPGGTFVFERRVLARTRAGQG
;
A
#
# COMPACT_ATOMS: atom_id res chain seq x y z
N MET A 1 -25.83 7.43 3.13
CA MET A 1 -25.56 6.08 3.69
C MET A 1 -25.82 6.11 5.18
N THR A 2 -26.52 5.11 5.71
CA THR A 2 -26.76 4.93 7.15
C THR A 2 -25.46 4.52 7.86
N TRP A 3 -25.37 4.74 9.17
CA TRP A 3 -24.26 4.30 10.02
C TRP A 3 -23.91 2.82 9.83
N ILE A 4 -24.94 1.97 9.75
CA ILE A 4 -24.80 0.53 9.52
C ILE A 4 -24.19 0.25 8.13
N GLY A 5 -24.57 1.02 7.11
CA GLY A 5 -24.04 0.90 5.75
C GLY A 5 -22.53 1.15 5.68
N TRP A 6 -22.02 2.15 6.40
CA TRP A 6 -20.57 2.41 6.47
C TRP A 6 -19.79 1.29 7.15
N ARG A 7 -20.37 0.65 8.17
CA ARG A 7 -19.76 -0.51 8.83
C ARG A 7 -19.70 -1.73 7.91
N TRP A 8 -20.77 -1.98 7.16
CA TRP A 8 -20.79 -3.04 6.15
C TRP A 8 -19.78 -2.79 5.04
N LEU A 9 -19.68 -1.56 4.53
CA LEU A 9 -18.66 -1.21 3.53
C LEU A 9 -17.24 -1.46 4.06
N LYS A 10 -16.96 -1.05 5.31
CA LYS A 10 -15.66 -1.30 5.95
C LYS A 10 -15.39 -2.79 6.11
N PHE A 11 -16.39 -3.59 6.49
CA PHE A 11 -16.25 -5.04 6.60
C PHE A 11 -15.94 -5.69 5.25
N VAL A 12 -16.69 -5.32 4.20
CA VAL A 12 -16.44 -5.80 2.83
C VAL A 12 -15.02 -5.43 2.38
N ALA A 13 -14.56 -4.21 2.66
CA ALA A 13 -13.20 -3.80 2.33
C ALA A 13 -12.13 -4.66 3.02
N LEU A 14 -12.32 -4.99 4.31
CA LEU A 14 -11.42 -5.88 5.04
C LEU A 14 -11.48 -7.32 4.53
N ALA A 15 -12.66 -7.80 4.12
CA ALA A 15 -12.82 -9.11 3.50
C ALA A 15 -12.07 -9.20 2.16
N ILE A 16 -12.15 -8.14 1.33
CA ILE A 16 -11.36 -8.02 0.09
C ILE A 16 -9.86 -7.98 0.40
N PHE A 17 -9.46 -7.26 1.45
CA PHE A 17 -8.07 -7.21 1.88
C PHE A 17 -7.54 -8.59 2.30
N ALA A 18 -8.28 -9.28 3.17
CA ALA A 18 -7.93 -10.61 3.66
C ALA A 18 -7.94 -11.65 2.53
N SER A 19 -8.92 -11.60 1.62
CA SER A 19 -8.97 -12.50 0.47
C SER A 19 -7.81 -12.26 -0.49
N GLY A 20 -7.35 -11.00 -0.65
CA GLY A 20 -6.15 -10.69 -1.42
C GLY A 20 -4.87 -11.26 -0.81
N LEU A 21 -4.71 -11.14 0.51
CA LEU A 21 -3.60 -11.76 1.24
C LEU A 21 -3.62 -13.29 1.06
N TRP A 22 -4.79 -13.92 1.24
CA TRP A 22 -4.96 -15.35 1.09
C TRP A 22 -4.70 -15.82 -0.35
N SER A 23 -5.29 -15.15 -1.34
CA SER A 23 -5.11 -15.48 -2.76
C SER A 23 -3.64 -15.37 -3.19
N SER A 24 -2.92 -14.36 -2.69
CA SER A 24 -1.48 -14.22 -2.96
C SER A 24 -0.62 -15.33 -2.35
N ALA A 25 -1.09 -15.95 -1.27
CA ALA A 25 -0.41 -17.05 -0.61
C ALA A 25 -0.70 -18.41 -1.27
N CYS A 26 -1.91 -18.61 -1.81
CA CYS A 26 -2.33 -19.88 -2.41
C CYS A 26 -2.10 -19.96 -3.92
N ALA A 27 -1.87 -18.85 -4.61
CA ALA A 27 -1.59 -18.87 -6.05
C ALA A 27 -0.27 -19.58 -6.35
N GLN A 28 -0.27 -20.47 -7.35
CA GLN A 28 0.90 -21.27 -7.74
C GLN A 28 1.84 -20.49 -8.68
N ASP A 29 1.27 -19.72 -9.60
CA ASP A 29 2.00 -18.86 -10.53
C ASP A 29 2.42 -17.54 -9.88
N ARG A 30 3.66 -17.12 -10.14
CA ARG A 30 4.23 -15.85 -9.66
C ARG A 30 3.42 -14.63 -10.13
N GLY A 31 2.92 -14.64 -11.37
CA GLY A 31 2.10 -13.56 -11.91
C GLY A 31 0.79 -13.38 -11.16
N ALA A 32 0.09 -14.47 -10.87
CA ALA A 32 -1.14 -14.51 -10.09
C ALA A 32 -0.89 -14.09 -8.65
N ARG A 33 0.22 -14.55 -8.03
CA ARG A 33 0.62 -14.11 -6.68
C ARG A 33 0.83 -12.60 -6.63
N LEU A 34 1.59 -12.03 -7.58
CA LEU A 34 1.86 -10.59 -7.65
C LEU A 34 0.61 -9.77 -7.98
N THR A 35 -0.22 -10.27 -8.89
CA THR A 35 -1.46 -9.61 -9.29
C THR A 35 -2.45 -9.58 -8.13
N ALA A 36 -2.61 -10.68 -7.40
CA ALA A 36 -3.40 -10.72 -6.17
C ALA A 36 -2.79 -9.82 -5.08
N ALA A 37 -1.49 -9.97 -4.81
CA ALA A 37 -0.80 -9.18 -3.79
C ALA A 37 -0.75 -7.67 -4.11
N GLN A 38 -1.02 -7.24 -5.34
CA GLN A 38 -1.11 -5.84 -5.70
C GLN A 38 -2.55 -5.36 -5.79
N TRP A 39 -3.42 -6.01 -6.54
CA TRP A 39 -4.72 -5.44 -6.88
C TRP A 39 -5.75 -5.65 -5.77
N THR A 40 -5.90 -6.86 -5.25
CA THR A 40 -6.94 -7.16 -4.26
C THR A 40 -6.56 -6.63 -2.88
N THR A 41 -5.29 -6.76 -2.48
CA THR A 41 -4.76 -6.15 -1.24
C THR A 41 -4.81 -4.62 -1.29
N THR A 42 -4.34 -3.96 -2.36
CA THR A 42 -4.34 -2.50 -2.43
C THR A 42 -5.76 -1.96 -2.51
N ALA A 43 -6.66 -2.60 -3.28
CA ALA A 43 -8.06 -2.22 -3.33
C ALA A 43 -8.73 -2.35 -1.96
N GLY A 44 -8.56 -3.49 -1.29
CA GLY A 44 -9.09 -3.71 0.07
C GLY A 44 -8.54 -2.70 1.08
N LEU A 45 -7.24 -2.41 1.03
CA LEU A 45 -6.58 -1.42 1.87
C LEU A 45 -7.18 -0.03 1.63
N VAL A 46 -7.19 0.45 0.38
CA VAL A 46 -7.74 1.76 0.01
C VAL A 46 -9.20 1.87 0.40
N LEU A 47 -10.04 0.89 0.06
CA LEU A 47 -11.45 0.87 0.43
C LEU A 47 -11.65 0.90 1.95
N SER A 48 -10.80 0.20 2.71
CA SER A 48 -10.91 0.18 4.17
C SER A 48 -10.56 1.55 4.78
N TRP A 49 -9.62 2.27 4.18
CA TRP A 49 -9.26 3.63 4.57
C TRP A 49 -10.35 4.64 4.18
N ILE A 50 -10.92 4.51 2.97
CA ILE A 50 -12.06 5.30 2.50
C ILE A 50 -13.25 5.14 3.45
N ALA A 51 -13.65 3.89 3.71
CA ALA A 51 -14.75 3.58 4.61
C ALA A 51 -14.47 4.03 6.06
N GLY A 52 -13.23 3.89 6.52
CA GLY A 52 -12.80 4.34 7.84
C GLY A 52 -12.92 5.85 8.02
N TYR A 53 -12.44 6.62 7.05
CA TYR A 53 -12.54 8.08 7.05
C TYR A 53 -14.00 8.55 6.94
N ALA A 54 -14.78 7.93 6.05
CA ALA A 54 -16.20 8.25 5.91
C ALA A 54 -16.97 7.99 7.21
N LEU A 55 -16.67 6.90 7.91
CA LEU A 55 -17.24 6.60 9.22
C LEU A 55 -16.84 7.64 10.28
N MET A 56 -15.58 8.08 10.28
CA MET A 56 -15.09 9.14 11.17
C MET A 56 -15.86 10.44 10.95
N LYS A 57 -15.96 10.91 9.70
CA LYS A 57 -16.74 12.10 9.33
C LYS A 57 -18.22 11.98 9.68
N ALA A 58 -18.83 10.83 9.39
CA ALA A 58 -20.23 10.57 9.72
C ALA A 58 -20.49 10.52 11.25
N SER A 59 -19.47 10.21 12.05
CA SER A 59 -19.56 10.15 13.51
C SER A 59 -19.30 11.48 14.21
N GLY A 60 -18.80 12.50 13.51
CA GLY A 60 -18.31 13.73 14.10
C GLY A 60 -17.07 13.56 15.01
N ARG A 61 -16.44 12.38 15.03
CA ARG A 61 -15.25 12.11 15.85
C ARG A 61 -13.98 12.54 15.14
N GLY A 62 -12.97 12.92 15.92
CA GLY A 62 -11.62 13.21 15.44
C GLY A 62 -10.83 11.95 15.08
N PHE A 63 -9.58 12.16 14.66
CA PHE A 63 -8.66 11.08 14.33
C PHE A 63 -8.10 10.44 15.61
N GLU A 64 -8.34 9.15 15.79
CA GLU A 64 -7.93 8.38 16.97
C GLU A 64 -6.59 7.66 16.75
N PRO A 65 -5.65 7.62 17.72
CA PRO A 65 -4.33 7.03 17.53
C PRO A 65 -4.31 5.55 17.10
N TRP A 66 -5.25 4.73 17.60
CA TRP A 66 -5.35 3.32 17.23
C TRP A 66 -5.70 3.11 15.74
N VAL A 67 -6.37 4.08 15.12
CA VAL A 67 -6.72 4.05 13.70
C VAL A 67 -5.44 4.11 12.87
N LEU A 68 -4.53 5.02 13.20
CA LEU A 68 -3.21 5.13 12.55
C LEU A 68 -2.37 3.86 12.72
N GLN A 69 -2.44 3.22 13.89
CA GLN A 69 -1.72 1.98 14.16
C GLN A 69 -2.24 0.83 13.30
N ALA A 70 -3.57 0.66 13.19
CA ALA A 70 -4.18 -0.34 12.32
C ALA A 70 -3.87 -0.07 10.83
N MET A 71 -3.85 1.20 10.45
CA MET A 71 -3.46 1.67 9.12
C MET A 71 -2.00 1.32 8.79
N GLY A 72 -1.06 1.58 9.72
CA GLY A 72 0.33 1.19 9.55
C GLY A 72 0.52 -0.33 9.46
N ALA A 73 -0.14 -1.09 10.34
CA ALA A 73 -0.04 -2.54 10.36
C ALA A 73 -0.59 -3.19 9.07
N SER A 74 -1.70 -2.68 8.53
CA SER A 74 -2.25 -3.15 7.26
C SER A 74 -1.38 -2.79 6.05
N LEU A 75 -0.66 -1.66 6.07
CA LEU A 75 0.33 -1.32 5.06
C LEU A 75 1.54 -2.27 5.09
N VAL A 76 2.01 -2.63 6.30
CA VAL A 76 3.05 -3.66 6.48
C VAL A 76 2.57 -5.00 5.94
N ALA A 77 1.32 -5.38 6.21
CA ALA A 77 0.74 -6.63 5.72
C ALA A 77 0.72 -6.70 4.19
N SER A 78 0.23 -5.64 3.55
CA SER A 78 0.16 -5.52 2.08
C SER A 78 1.55 -5.56 1.44
N THR A 79 2.50 -4.82 2.01
CA THR A 79 3.89 -4.79 1.54
C THR A 79 4.58 -6.15 1.72
N GLY A 80 4.36 -6.81 2.85
CA GLY A 80 4.83 -8.16 3.11
C GLY A 80 4.31 -9.15 2.07
N ALA A 81 3.03 -9.05 1.70
CA ALA A 81 2.43 -9.91 0.68
C ALA A 81 3.05 -9.69 -0.71
N LEU A 82 3.32 -8.45 -1.10
CA LEU A 82 4.04 -8.15 -2.35
C LEU A 82 5.46 -8.73 -2.34
N LEU A 83 6.18 -8.57 -1.24
CA LEU A 83 7.52 -9.13 -1.08
C LEU A 83 7.50 -10.66 -1.10
N ALA A 84 6.50 -11.29 -0.48
CA ALA A 84 6.28 -12.73 -0.54
C ALA A 84 6.06 -13.18 -1.99
N ALA A 85 5.11 -12.56 -2.68
CA ALA A 85 4.73 -12.89 -4.05
C ALA A 85 5.89 -12.77 -5.05
N SER A 86 6.83 -11.85 -4.79
CA SER A 86 7.97 -11.63 -5.68
C SER A 86 9.11 -12.63 -5.56
N ARG A 87 9.16 -13.45 -4.50
CA ARG A 87 10.27 -14.35 -4.22
C ARG A 87 9.89 -15.82 -4.42
N PRO A 88 10.82 -16.67 -4.90
CA PRO A 88 10.63 -18.12 -4.94
C PRO A 88 10.51 -18.71 -3.53
N ARG A 89 11.24 -18.13 -2.56
CA ARG A 89 11.15 -18.47 -1.13
C ARG A 89 10.48 -17.33 -0.34
N PRO A 90 9.15 -17.37 -0.17
CA PRO A 90 8.41 -16.24 0.38
C PRO A 90 8.49 -16.07 1.89
N ALA A 91 9.36 -16.78 2.61
CA ALA A 91 9.36 -16.85 4.08
C ALA A 91 9.24 -15.47 4.76
N LEU A 92 10.23 -14.58 4.59
CA LEU A 92 10.22 -13.27 5.24
C LEU A 92 9.01 -12.40 4.84
N GLY A 93 8.64 -12.40 3.56
CA GLY A 93 7.49 -11.62 3.08
C GLY A 93 6.17 -12.14 3.65
N ALA A 94 5.98 -13.46 3.64
CA ALA A 94 4.80 -14.12 4.20
C ALA A 94 4.69 -13.87 5.70
N GLY A 95 5.83 -13.85 6.40
CA GLY A 95 5.88 -13.49 7.81
C GLY A 95 5.44 -12.06 8.08
N LEU A 96 5.97 -11.10 7.33
CA LEU A 96 5.54 -9.70 7.44
C LEU A 96 4.06 -9.51 7.07
N ALA A 97 3.57 -10.24 6.08
CA ALA A 97 2.17 -10.22 5.65
C ALA A 97 1.23 -10.68 6.77
N ALA A 98 1.49 -11.88 7.30
CA ALA A 98 0.72 -12.47 8.39
C ALA A 98 0.81 -11.64 9.67
N ALA A 99 2.02 -11.21 10.04
CA ALA A 99 2.24 -10.34 11.20
C ALA A 99 1.45 -9.04 11.09
N GLY A 100 1.58 -8.31 9.97
CA GLY A 100 0.87 -7.05 9.78
C GLY A 100 -0.66 -7.23 9.84
N PHE A 101 -1.20 -8.30 9.26
CA PHE A 101 -2.64 -8.56 9.28
C PHE A 101 -3.17 -8.87 10.68
N CYS A 102 -2.45 -9.71 11.44
CA CYS A 102 -2.77 -10.01 12.83
C CYS A 102 -2.70 -8.75 13.70
N ALA A 103 -1.66 -7.94 13.54
CA ALA A 103 -1.49 -6.68 14.28
C ALA A 103 -2.64 -5.72 13.97
N ALA A 104 -2.99 -5.54 12.70
CA ALA A 104 -4.10 -4.69 12.28
C ALA A 104 -5.43 -5.14 12.90
N THR A 105 -5.74 -6.43 12.81
CA THR A 105 -6.98 -7.01 13.37
C THR A 105 -7.04 -6.85 14.89
N PHE A 106 -5.94 -7.13 15.58
CA PHE A 106 -5.87 -7.02 17.03
C PHE A 106 -6.02 -5.57 17.51
N VAL A 107 -5.36 -4.61 16.86
CA VAL A 107 -5.52 -3.17 17.18
C VAL A 107 -6.96 -2.72 16.96
N MET A 108 -7.61 -3.21 15.89
CA MET A 108 -9.02 -2.90 15.63
C MET A 108 -9.99 -3.44 16.68
N VAL A 109 -9.68 -4.60 17.28
CA VAL A 109 -10.50 -5.23 18.32
C VAL A 109 -10.24 -4.58 19.68
N SER A 110 -8.98 -4.39 20.06
CA SER A 110 -8.57 -3.91 21.39
C SER A 110 -8.75 -2.41 21.57
N ARG A 111 -8.62 -1.60 20.49
CA ARG A 111 -8.74 -0.13 20.51
C ARG A 111 -7.85 0.58 21.56
N GLY A 112 -6.77 -0.05 22.03
CA GLY A 112 -5.93 0.45 23.13
C GLY A 112 -4.43 0.43 22.84
N ALA A 113 -3.68 1.43 23.32
CA ALA A 113 -2.25 1.60 23.04
C ALA A 113 -1.33 0.59 23.77
N LEU A 114 -1.68 0.18 25.00
CA LEU A 114 -1.00 -0.88 25.77
C LEU A 114 -1.05 -2.25 25.09
N ALA A 115 -1.95 -2.40 24.12
CA ALA A 115 -2.11 -3.60 23.32
C ALA A 115 -1.05 -3.69 22.20
N LEU A 116 -0.34 -2.61 21.85
CA LEU A 116 0.59 -2.57 20.73
C LEU A 116 1.79 -3.53 20.90
N GLY A 117 2.34 -3.65 22.12
CA GLY A 117 3.44 -4.60 22.39
C GLY A 117 3.03 -6.06 22.19
N TRP A 118 1.86 -6.44 22.70
CA TRP A 118 1.27 -7.77 22.49
C TRP A 118 0.85 -7.99 21.03
N ALA A 119 0.31 -6.96 20.38
CA ALA A 119 -0.03 -6.99 18.96
C ALA A 119 1.21 -7.31 18.14
N LEU A 120 2.32 -6.60 18.36
CA LEU A 120 3.59 -6.81 17.66
C LEU A 120 4.21 -8.17 18.01
N GLY A 121 4.17 -8.60 19.27
CA GLY A 121 4.72 -9.89 19.72
C GLY A 121 3.97 -11.10 19.15
N LEU A 122 2.63 -11.13 19.27
CA LEU A 122 1.80 -12.19 18.70
C LEU A 122 1.91 -12.22 17.18
N SER A 123 1.95 -11.04 16.56
CA SER A 123 2.11 -10.90 15.12
C SER A 123 3.48 -11.38 14.64
N ALA A 124 4.55 -11.07 15.37
CA ALA A 124 5.88 -11.59 15.06
C ALA A 124 5.94 -13.12 15.18
N ALA A 125 5.30 -13.70 16.20
CA ALA A 125 5.22 -15.15 16.36
C ALA A 125 4.42 -15.82 15.22
N LEU A 126 3.23 -15.30 14.90
CA LEU A 126 2.41 -15.80 13.79
C LEU A 126 3.10 -15.59 12.43
N GLY A 127 3.79 -14.47 12.26
CA GLY A 127 4.61 -14.19 11.10
C GLY A 127 5.78 -15.17 10.96
N ALA A 128 6.47 -15.50 12.06
CA ALA A 128 7.52 -16.51 12.05
C ALA A 128 6.97 -17.90 11.67
N LEU A 129 5.82 -18.30 12.21
CA LEU A 129 5.16 -19.56 11.84
C LEU A 129 4.75 -19.59 10.36
N ALA A 130 4.14 -18.50 9.86
CA ALA A 130 3.81 -18.38 8.45
C ALA A 130 5.05 -18.43 7.55
N SER A 131 6.17 -17.83 8.00
CA SER A 131 7.46 -17.87 7.30
C SER A 131 8.00 -19.30 7.20
N LEU A 132 7.90 -20.07 8.30
CA LEU A 132 8.35 -21.46 8.37
C LEU A 132 7.46 -22.40 7.54
N ALA A 133 6.15 -22.16 7.52
CA ALA A 133 5.23 -22.89 6.64
C ALA A 133 5.53 -22.59 5.16
N ALA A 134 5.74 -21.31 4.83
CA ALA A 134 6.03 -20.84 3.49
C ALA A 134 7.38 -21.34 2.95
N SER A 135 8.38 -21.57 3.82
CA SER A 135 9.67 -22.15 3.41
C SER A 135 9.58 -23.63 3.01
N ARG A 136 8.44 -24.30 3.23
CA ARG A 136 8.22 -25.70 2.82
C ARG A 136 7.53 -25.84 1.47
N LEU A 137 7.12 -24.73 0.85
CA LEU A 137 6.47 -24.76 -0.45
C LEU A 137 7.53 -25.02 -1.54
N PRO A 138 7.20 -25.85 -2.57
CA PRO A 138 8.07 -26.05 -3.73
C PRO A 138 8.38 -24.72 -4.44
N ASP A 139 9.59 -24.60 -4.98
CA ASP A 139 9.97 -23.45 -5.80
C ASP A 139 9.09 -23.43 -7.06
N ALA A 140 8.52 -22.26 -7.38
CA ALA A 140 7.73 -22.07 -8.59
C ALA A 140 8.66 -21.83 -9.80
N ASP A 141 8.48 -22.62 -10.87
CA ASP A 141 9.23 -22.44 -12.11
C ASP A 141 8.95 -21.05 -12.70
N THR A 142 10.03 -20.28 -12.89
CA THR A 142 9.93 -18.89 -13.34
C THR A 142 9.95 -18.84 -14.86
N ASN A 143 8.82 -18.52 -15.50
CA ASN A 143 8.78 -18.27 -16.94
C ASN A 143 9.29 -16.85 -17.24
N ILE A 144 10.33 -16.74 -18.08
CA ILE A 144 10.99 -15.49 -18.44
C ILE A 144 10.02 -14.55 -19.19
N ASP A 145 9.21 -15.07 -20.10
CA ASP A 145 8.29 -14.25 -20.91
C ASP A 145 7.21 -13.61 -20.04
N THR A 146 6.67 -14.38 -19.08
CA THR A 146 5.72 -13.89 -18.09
C THR A 146 6.35 -12.80 -17.22
N ASP A 147 7.60 -12.98 -16.79
CA ASP A 147 8.32 -11.99 -15.98
C ASP A 147 8.51 -10.64 -16.71
N LEU A 148 8.79 -10.68 -18.01
CA LEU A 148 8.93 -9.48 -18.85
C LEU A 148 7.61 -8.72 -19.00
N ASP A 149 6.50 -9.41 -19.32
CA ASP A 149 5.18 -8.79 -19.43
C ASP A 149 4.71 -8.17 -18.11
N LEU A 150 4.86 -8.92 -17.01
CA LEU A 150 4.57 -8.43 -15.66
C LEU A 150 5.36 -7.16 -15.37
N GLY A 151 6.67 -7.18 -15.62
CA GLY A 151 7.55 -6.03 -15.46
C GLY A 151 7.02 -4.80 -16.20
N ALA A 152 6.69 -4.94 -17.48
CA ALA A 152 6.17 -3.85 -18.30
C ALA A 152 4.83 -3.30 -17.77
N ARG A 153 3.91 -4.19 -17.36
CA ARG A 153 2.61 -3.82 -16.78
C ARG A 153 2.76 -3.04 -15.48
N HIS A 154 3.57 -3.54 -14.55
CA HIS A 154 3.82 -2.87 -13.26
C HIS A 154 4.51 -1.51 -13.47
N LEU A 155 5.43 -1.40 -14.44
CA LEU A 155 6.10 -0.16 -14.79
C LEU A 155 5.13 0.90 -15.35
N ARG A 156 4.24 0.50 -16.26
CA ARG A 156 3.20 1.38 -16.82
C ARG A 156 2.27 1.88 -15.72
N TRP A 157 1.78 0.98 -14.87
CA TRP A 157 0.93 1.33 -13.73
C TRP A 157 1.63 2.30 -12.78
N PHE A 158 2.84 1.96 -12.31
CA PHE A 158 3.61 2.81 -11.41
C PHE A 158 3.81 4.21 -11.97
N THR A 159 4.06 4.32 -13.28
CA THR A 159 4.27 5.64 -13.89
C THR A 159 3.00 6.50 -13.84
N TRP A 160 1.83 5.92 -14.12
CA TRP A 160 0.57 6.65 -13.98
C TRP A 160 0.34 7.10 -12.55
N VAL A 161 0.53 6.20 -11.58
CA VAL A 161 0.38 6.54 -10.16
C VAL A 161 1.37 7.63 -9.73
N ALA A 162 2.64 7.55 -10.15
CA ALA A 162 3.66 8.56 -9.86
C ALA A 162 3.30 9.95 -10.40
N ARG A 163 2.70 10.01 -11.59
CA ARG A 163 2.21 11.28 -12.18
C ARG A 163 1.06 11.86 -11.39
N PHE A 164 0.08 11.04 -11.01
CA PHE A 164 -1.08 11.50 -10.23
C PHE A 164 -0.68 11.92 -8.81
N GLU A 165 0.17 11.14 -8.15
CA GLU A 165 0.71 11.47 -6.83
C GLU A 165 1.51 12.79 -6.90
N GLY A 166 2.44 12.93 -7.84
CA GLY A 166 3.22 14.16 -8.03
C GLY A 166 2.35 15.37 -8.36
N ALA A 167 1.35 15.20 -9.22
CA ALA A 167 0.41 16.25 -9.56
C ALA A 167 -0.43 16.66 -8.33
N SER A 168 -0.86 15.70 -7.51
CA SER A 168 -1.63 15.98 -6.29
C SER A 168 -0.80 16.73 -5.24
N LEU A 169 0.48 16.40 -5.10
CA LEU A 169 1.41 17.12 -4.21
C LEU A 169 1.66 18.55 -4.71
N LEU A 170 1.89 18.73 -6.02
CA LEU A 170 2.05 20.05 -6.63
C LEU A 170 0.79 20.89 -6.50
N LEU A 171 -0.39 20.30 -6.69
CA LEU A 171 -1.66 20.98 -6.49
C LEU A 171 -1.84 21.40 -5.03
N MET A 172 -1.49 20.53 -4.08
CA MET A 172 -1.57 20.85 -2.66
C MET A 172 -0.62 22.00 -2.30
N VAL A 173 0.66 21.91 -2.65
CA VAL A 173 1.66 22.94 -2.31
C VAL A 173 1.45 24.23 -3.10
N GLY A 174 1.09 24.13 -4.39
CA GLY A 174 0.98 25.27 -5.31
C GLY A 174 -0.38 25.97 -5.30
N VAL A 175 -1.46 25.30 -4.86
CA VAL A 175 -2.81 25.89 -4.86
C VAL A 175 -3.37 25.96 -3.44
N SER A 176 -3.37 24.86 -2.68
CA SER A 176 -4.05 24.87 -1.37
C SER A 176 -3.33 25.72 -0.32
N MET A 177 -1.99 25.70 -0.29
CA MET A 177 -1.21 26.53 0.64
C MET A 177 -1.30 28.03 0.32
N PRO A 178 -1.13 28.49 -0.94
CA PRO A 178 -1.26 29.91 -1.28
C PRO A 178 -2.68 30.45 -1.07
N LEU A 179 -3.72 29.69 -1.43
CA LEU A 179 -5.11 30.10 -1.19
C LEU A 179 -5.38 30.31 0.31
N ARG A 180 -4.89 29.40 1.15
CA ARG A 180 -5.04 29.51 2.60
C ARG A 180 -4.35 30.76 3.16
N MET A 181 -3.15 31.06 2.65
CA MET A 181 -2.33 32.17 3.16
C MET A 181 -2.78 33.53 2.62
N LEU A 182 -3.17 33.61 1.34
CA LEU A 182 -3.47 34.88 0.65
C LEU A 182 -4.93 35.27 0.72
N ALA A 183 -5.86 34.31 0.68
CA ALA A 183 -7.29 34.61 0.65
C ALA A 183 -7.96 34.41 2.02
N SER A 184 -7.23 33.89 3.03
CA SER A 184 -7.80 33.41 4.30
C SER A 184 -8.98 32.43 4.13
N ILE A 185 -9.14 31.88 2.92
CA ILE A 185 -10.12 30.85 2.58
C ILE A 185 -9.48 29.53 2.99
N ALA A 186 -9.89 29.02 4.14
CA ALA A 186 -9.65 27.63 4.48
C ALA A 186 -10.65 26.78 3.68
N LEU A 187 -10.21 26.21 2.56
CA LEU A 187 -10.93 25.11 1.93
C LEU A 187 -11.07 24.00 2.99
N ASP A 188 -12.26 23.86 3.55
CA ASP A 188 -12.68 22.83 4.50
C ASP A 188 -11.88 22.72 5.81
N GLY A 189 -11.69 23.82 6.55
CA GLY A 189 -11.26 23.75 7.96
C GLY A 189 -9.81 23.29 8.21
N GLY A 190 -8.94 23.32 7.20
CA GLY A 190 -7.48 23.23 7.38
C GLY A 190 -6.80 22.01 6.74
N GLN A 191 -7.55 20.94 6.41
CA GLN A 191 -7.04 19.72 5.74
C GLN A 191 -8.09 19.18 4.73
N GLY A 192 -8.55 20.03 3.81
CA GLY A 192 -9.66 19.69 2.90
C GLY A 192 -9.46 18.46 2.02
N TRP A 193 -10.49 18.11 1.23
CA TRP A 193 -10.55 16.91 0.39
C TRP A 193 -9.26 16.61 -0.40
N ILE A 194 -8.55 17.66 -0.82
CA ILE A 194 -7.26 17.60 -1.54
C ILE A 194 -6.20 16.84 -0.73
N GLY A 195 -6.03 17.15 0.56
CA GLY A 195 -5.03 16.50 1.40
C GLY A 195 -5.33 15.02 1.62
N TRP A 196 -6.61 14.67 1.72
CA TRP A 196 -7.03 13.29 1.88
C TRP A 196 -6.87 12.47 0.60
N VAL A 197 -7.24 13.04 -0.55
CA VAL A 197 -7.01 12.42 -1.87
C VAL A 197 -5.51 12.20 -2.10
N HIS A 198 -4.68 13.19 -1.77
CA HIS A 198 -3.23 13.07 -1.83
C HIS A 198 -2.72 11.94 -0.92
N GLY A 199 -3.20 11.87 0.33
CA GLY A 199 -2.84 10.79 1.25
C GLY A 199 -3.15 9.39 0.69
N ILE A 200 -4.31 9.20 0.06
CA ILE A 200 -4.66 7.93 -0.61
C ILE A 200 -3.72 7.66 -1.79
N LEU A 201 -3.43 8.68 -2.61
CA LEU A 201 -2.51 8.56 -3.74
C LEU A 201 -1.11 8.14 -3.29
N VAL A 202 -0.61 8.66 -2.17
CA VAL A 202 0.68 8.25 -1.58
C VAL A 202 0.67 6.77 -1.22
N LEU A 203 -0.41 6.22 -0.67
CA LEU A 203 -0.47 4.79 -0.35
C LEU A 203 -0.47 3.91 -1.61
N ILE A 204 -1.26 4.29 -2.61
CA ILE A 204 -1.29 3.60 -3.90
C ILE A 204 0.09 3.68 -4.55
N TYR A 205 0.77 4.83 -4.44
CA TYR A 205 2.13 5.02 -4.90
C TYR A 205 3.11 4.09 -4.20
N LEU A 206 3.07 3.98 -2.87
CA LEU A 206 3.97 3.09 -2.12
C LEU A 206 3.75 1.62 -2.50
N GLN A 207 2.51 1.17 -2.65
CA GLN A 207 2.23 -0.20 -3.09
C GLN A 207 2.70 -0.43 -4.53
N ALA A 208 2.45 0.53 -5.44
CA ALA A 208 2.92 0.47 -6.82
C ALA A 208 4.45 0.48 -6.91
N LEU A 209 5.13 1.24 -6.04
CA LEU A 209 6.58 1.32 -5.96
C LEU A 209 7.18 -0.03 -5.55
N VAL A 210 6.66 -0.65 -4.49
CA VAL A 210 7.14 -1.98 -4.06
C VAL A 210 6.89 -3.00 -5.18
N ALA A 211 5.71 -2.99 -5.79
CA ALA A 211 5.40 -3.94 -6.85
C ALA A 211 6.31 -3.78 -8.08
N VAL A 212 6.50 -2.55 -8.59
CA VAL A 212 7.42 -2.34 -9.73
C VAL A 212 8.87 -2.63 -9.35
N ALA A 213 9.30 -2.27 -8.14
CA ALA A 213 10.66 -2.55 -7.68
C ALA A 213 10.92 -4.05 -7.61
N THR A 214 9.93 -4.83 -7.16
CA THR A 214 10.05 -6.29 -7.13
C THR A 214 9.97 -6.93 -8.53
N ALA A 215 9.04 -6.48 -9.39
CA ALA A 215 8.88 -7.00 -10.74
C ALA A 215 10.11 -6.70 -11.62
N GLN A 216 10.65 -5.48 -11.51
CA GLN A 216 11.82 -5.01 -12.26
C GLN A 216 13.15 -5.25 -11.53
N ARG A 217 13.13 -5.96 -10.39
CA ARG A 217 14.31 -6.26 -9.57
C ARG A 217 15.17 -5.03 -9.25
N TRP A 218 14.55 -3.90 -8.95
CA TRP A 218 15.25 -2.68 -8.57
C TRP A 218 15.99 -2.89 -7.24
N GLY A 219 17.25 -2.46 -7.21
CA GLY A 219 18.02 -2.40 -5.95
C GLY A 219 17.48 -1.34 -5.00
N LEU A 220 17.84 -1.46 -3.71
CA LEU A 220 17.38 -0.56 -2.65
C LEU A 220 17.65 0.91 -2.96
N GLY A 221 18.81 1.25 -3.53
CA GLY A 221 19.14 2.64 -3.87
C GLY A 221 18.14 3.28 -4.84
N ARG A 222 17.69 2.54 -5.86
CA ARG A 222 16.71 3.02 -6.83
C ARG A 222 15.32 3.17 -6.21
N THR A 223 14.93 2.22 -5.37
CA THR A 223 13.65 2.25 -4.66
C THR A 223 13.59 3.40 -3.64
N SER A 224 14.66 3.60 -2.87
CA SER A 224 14.79 4.72 -1.93
C SER A 224 14.80 6.07 -2.66
N LEU A 225 15.47 6.16 -3.82
CA LEU A 225 15.42 7.39 -4.63
C LEU A 225 14.00 7.72 -5.09
N ALA A 226 13.23 6.71 -5.52
CA ALA A 226 11.83 6.91 -5.89
C ALA A 226 10.99 7.39 -4.71
N PHE A 227 11.17 6.78 -3.53
CA PHE A 227 10.49 7.18 -2.30
C PHE A 227 10.83 8.61 -1.88
N VAL A 228 12.11 8.98 -1.88
CA VAL A 228 12.52 10.36 -1.55
C VAL A 228 11.99 11.34 -2.60
N ALA A 229 11.94 10.94 -3.86
CA ALA A 229 11.40 11.74 -4.94
C ALA A 229 9.89 12.02 -4.79
N SER A 230 9.10 11.13 -4.16
CA SER A 230 7.69 11.42 -3.87
C SER A 230 7.48 12.40 -2.72
N LEU A 231 8.47 12.60 -1.84
CA LEU A 231 8.37 13.58 -0.76
C LEU A 231 8.63 15.02 -1.23
N LEU A 232 9.28 15.18 -2.38
CA LEU A 232 9.66 16.48 -2.92
C LEU A 232 8.64 16.94 -3.98
N PRO A 233 8.13 18.17 -3.92
CA PRO A 233 7.29 18.72 -4.98
C PRO A 233 8.02 18.67 -6.32
N GLY A 234 7.45 17.99 -7.30
CA GLY A 234 8.09 17.81 -8.62
C GLY A 234 9.10 16.65 -8.71
N GLY A 235 9.44 15.99 -7.60
CA GLY A 235 10.47 14.95 -7.57
C GLY A 235 10.09 13.70 -8.37
N THR A 236 8.83 13.26 -8.32
CA THR A 236 8.35 12.11 -9.10
C THR A 236 8.45 12.34 -10.62
N PHE A 237 8.24 13.57 -11.10
CA PHE A 237 8.40 13.91 -12.52
C PHE A 237 9.88 13.85 -12.96
N VAL A 238 10.80 14.29 -12.09
CA VAL A 238 12.25 14.18 -12.35
C VAL A 238 12.68 12.72 -12.38
N PHE A 239 12.19 11.91 -11.41
CA PHE A 239 12.45 10.47 -11.36
C PHE A 239 11.93 9.77 -12.63
N GLU A 240 10.72 10.10 -13.07
CA GLU A 240 10.15 9.56 -14.30
C GLU A 240 11.02 9.86 -15.52
N ARG A 241 11.39 11.13 -15.71
CA ARG A 241 12.18 11.55 -16.88
C ARG A 241 13.57 10.91 -16.93
N ARG A 242 14.23 10.76 -15.78
CA ARG A 242 15.63 10.29 -15.74
C ARG A 242 15.77 8.78 -15.59
N VAL A 243 14.91 8.16 -14.80
CA VAL A 243 15.09 6.78 -14.33
C VAL A 243 14.08 5.84 -15.00
N LEU A 244 12.81 6.23 -15.12
CA LEU A 244 11.80 5.39 -15.79
C LEU A 244 11.99 5.35 -17.32
N ALA A 245 12.33 6.47 -17.95
CA ALA A 245 12.54 6.54 -19.39
C ALA A 245 13.63 5.58 -19.88
N ARG A 246 14.76 5.49 -19.15
CA ARG A 246 15.86 4.57 -19.48
C ARG A 246 15.44 3.10 -19.36
N THR A 247 14.61 2.77 -18.37
CA THR A 247 14.14 1.39 -18.16
C THR A 247 13.12 0.96 -19.20
N ARG A 248 12.30 1.88 -19.73
CA ARG A 248 11.42 1.58 -20.88
C ARG A 248 12.21 1.40 -22.17
N ALA A 249 13.23 2.23 -22.40
CA ALA A 249 14.07 2.15 -23.60
C ALA A 249 14.91 0.87 -23.68
N GLY A 250 15.23 0.24 -22.54
CA GLY A 250 15.89 -1.06 -22.51
C GLY A 250 14.96 -2.27 -22.58
N GLN A 251 13.64 -2.07 -22.77
CA GLN A 251 12.62 -3.14 -22.83
C GLN A 251 11.95 -3.27 -24.20
N GLY A 252 12.25 -2.38 -25.16
CA GLY A 252 11.76 -2.43 -26.53
C GLY A 252 12.91 -2.60 -27.50
#